data_AF-A0A4P7BVE5-F1
#
_entry.id   AF-A0A4P7BVE5-F1
#
_cell.length_a   1.000
_cell.length_b   1.000
_cell.length_c   1.000
_cell.angle_alpha   90.00
_cell.angle_beta   90.00
_cell.angle_gamma   90.00
#
_symmetry.space_group_name_H-M   'P 1'
#
loop_
_entity.id
_entity.type
_entity.pdbx_description
1 polymer ?
#
loop_
_entity_poly.entity_id
_entity_poly.type
_entity_poly.pdbx_seq_one_letter_code
_entity_poly.pdbx_strand_id
1 'polypeptide(L)'
;MGKKKTTVYLDEDLLRATKVIKNEMASGRYGSASEVVRDALRLLEERRSKLDALRAYLGQGEAQAQCGEFVENYSIEAVISELDREI
;
A
#
# COMPACT_ATOMS: atom_id res chain seq x y z
N MET A 1 -20.86 10.26 9.71
CA MET A 1 -20.12 9.15 10.34
C MET A 1 -19.50 9.67 11.65
N GLY A 2 -19.88 9.15 12.81
CA GLY A 2 -19.38 9.65 14.11
C GLY A 2 -17.94 9.22 14.39
N LYS A 3 -17.14 10.11 15.01
CA LYS A 3 -15.79 9.75 15.45
C LYS A 3 -15.90 8.70 16.57
N LYS A 4 -15.31 7.52 16.39
CA LYS A 4 -15.13 6.54 17.48
C LYS A 4 -13.81 6.82 18.19
N LYS A 5 -13.84 6.91 19.52
CA LYS A 5 -12.63 7.06 20.34
C LYS A 5 -12.11 5.67 20.69
N THR A 6 -10.84 5.42 20.39
CA THR A 6 -10.14 4.17 20.69
C THR A 6 -8.87 4.51 21.46
N THR A 7 -8.63 3.82 22.58
CA THR A 7 -7.37 3.93 23.32
C THR A 7 -6.42 2.85 22.83
N VAL A 8 -5.20 3.23 22.48
CA VAL A 8 -4.14 2.31 22.02
C VAL A 8 -2.97 2.44 22.98
N TYR A 9 -2.47 1.31 23.48
CA TYR A 9 -1.27 1.24 24.30
C TYR A 9 -0.09 0.90 23.39
N LEU A 10 0.98 1.68 23.49
CA LEU A 10 2.23 1.41 22.79
C LEU A 10 3.17 0.78 23.82
N ASP A 11 3.54 -0.48 23.58
CA ASP A 11 4.45 -1.23 24.46
C ASP A 11 5.86 -0.61 24.49
N GLU A 12 6.71 -0.99 25.44
CA GLU A 12 8.10 -0.52 25.57
C GLU A 12 8.92 -0.80 24.30
N ASP A 13 8.68 -1.93 23.63
CA ASP A 13 9.31 -2.26 22.34
C ASP A 13 8.94 -1.27 21.22
N LEU A 14 7.87 -0.51 21.41
CA LEU A 14 7.43 0.56 20.51
C LEU A 14 7.98 1.95 20.89
N LEU A 15 9.03 2.03 21.71
CA LEU A 15 9.69 3.31 22.06
C LEU A 15 10.03 4.15 20.83
N ARG A 16 10.36 3.49 19.70
CA ARG A 16 10.58 4.14 18.41
C ARG A 16 9.36 4.91 17.92
N ALA A 17 8.16 4.35 18.04
CA ALA A 17 6.91 5.00 17.63
C ALA A 17 6.64 6.24 18.48
N THR A 18 6.83 6.16 19.80
CA THR A 18 6.67 7.32 20.70
C THR A 18 7.65 8.44 20.35
N LYS A 19 8.89 8.11 19.97
CA LYS A 19 9.88 9.10 19.49
C LYS A 19 9.46 9.75 18.17
N VAL A 20 8.96 8.96 17.22
CA VAL A 20 8.43 9.46 15.94
C VAL A 20 7.26 10.41 16.20
N ILE A 21 6.29 10.02 17.02
CA ILE A 21 5.13 10.87 17.35
C ILE A 21 5.56 12.22 17.94
N LYS A 22 6.49 12.20 18.91
CA LYS A 22 7.00 13.43 19.52
C LYS A 22 7.71 14.33 18.50
N ASN A 23 8.55 13.77 17.64
CA ASN A 23 9.29 14.53 16.62
C ASN A 23 8.36 15.14 15.56
N GLU A 24 7.38 14.38 15.09
CA GLU A 24 6.39 14.82 14.10
C GLU A 24 5.44 15.90 14.64
N MET A 25 5.16 15.88 15.95
CA MET A 25 4.47 16.99 16.60
C MET A 25 5.38 18.20 16.80
N ALA A 26 6.62 18.01 17.23
CA ALA A 26 7.58 19.09 17.47
C ALA A 26 7.97 19.81 16.16
N SER A 27 7.93 19.13 15.02
CA SER A 27 8.14 19.74 13.70
C SER A 27 6.99 20.65 13.26
N GLY A 28 5.85 20.61 13.95
CA GLY A 28 4.63 21.35 13.60
C GLY A 28 3.81 20.70 12.47
N ARG A 29 4.22 19.54 11.96
CA ARG A 29 3.49 18.84 10.89
C ARG A 29 2.13 18.32 11.33
N TYR A 30 2.00 17.93 12.61
CA TYR A 30 0.75 17.42 13.17
C TYR A 30 0.42 18.14 14.48
N GLY A 31 -0.85 18.47 14.69
CA GLY A 31 -1.34 19.14 15.89
C GLY A 31 -1.62 18.18 17.06
N SER A 32 -1.64 16.87 16.82
CA SER A 32 -1.80 15.88 17.88
C SER A 32 -1.22 14.51 17.53
N ALA A 33 -0.92 13.70 18.55
CA ALA A 33 -0.54 12.30 18.38
C ALA A 33 -1.60 11.49 17.63
N SER A 34 -2.89 11.83 17.80
CA SER A 34 -3.99 11.17 17.08
C SER A 34 -3.94 11.42 15.58
N GLU A 35 -3.40 12.55 15.12
CA GLU A 35 -3.22 12.82 13.69
C GLU A 35 -2.06 12.01 13.12
N VAL A 36 -0.93 11.96 13.82
CA VAL A 36 0.22 11.13 13.42
C VAL A 36 -0.19 9.67 13.28
N VAL A 37 -0.93 9.13 14.26
CA VAL A 37 -1.38 7.73 14.24
C VAL A 37 -2.36 7.48 13.10
N ARG A 38 -3.29 8.39 12.82
CA ARG A 38 -4.23 8.24 11.68
C ARG A 38 -3.49 8.20 10.35
N ASP A 39 -2.52 9.09 10.16
CA ASP A 39 -1.75 9.15 8.91
C ASP A 39 -0.86 7.91 8.75
N ALA A 40 -0.24 7.46 9.84
CA ALA A 40 0.53 6.22 9.84
C ALA A 40 -0.33 4.98 9.51
N LEU A 41 -1.55 4.91 10.05
CA LEU A 41 -2.50 3.83 9.74
C LEU A 41 -2.96 3.89 8.28
N ARG A 42 -3.26 5.09 7.77
CA ARG A 42 -3.62 5.27 6.36
C ARG A 42 -2.50 4.77 5.43
N LEU A 43 -1.25 5.14 5.71
CA LEU A 43 -0.11 4.67 4.94
C LEU A 43 0.06 3.15 5.01
N LEU A 44 -0.20 2.56 6.18
CA LEU A 44 -0.17 1.10 6.36
C LEU A 44 -1.25 0.41 5.52
N GLU A 45 -2.49 0.93 5.54
CA GLU A 45 -3.60 0.44 4.74
C GLU A 45 -3.32 0.54 3.23
N GLU A 46 -2.81 1.68 2.77
CA GLU A 46 -2.43 1.88 1.36
C GLU A 46 -1.35 0.88 0.91
N ARG A 47 -0.33 0.65 1.75
CA ARG A 47 0.70 -0.36 1.47
C ARG A 47 0.13 -1.77 1.46
N ARG A 48 -0.75 -2.09 2.41
CA ARG A 48 -1.38 -3.40 2.50
C ARG A 48 -2.22 -3.69 1.27
N SER A 49 -3.02 -2.74 0.84
CA SER A 49 -3.84 -2.83 -0.38
C SER A 49 -2.99 -3.12 -1.61
N LYS A 50 -1.87 -2.40 -1.80
CA LYS A 50 -0.94 -2.64 -2.91
C LYS A 50 -0.33 -4.04 -2.87
N LEU A 51 0.07 -4.53 -1.69
CA LEU A 51 0.61 -5.88 -1.54
C LEU A 51 -0.43 -6.96 -1.80
N ASP A 52 -1.66 -6.77 -1.36
CA ASP A 52 -2.73 -7.74 -1.58
C ASP A 52 -3.11 -7.79 -3.07
N ALA A 53 -3.17 -6.65 -3.76
CA ALA A 53 -3.33 -6.61 -5.22
C ALA A 53 -2.19 -7.33 -5.95
N LEU A 54 -0.93 -7.05 -5.57
CA LEU A 54 0.23 -7.72 -6.17
C LEU A 54 0.18 -9.24 -5.99
N ARG A 55 -0.13 -9.72 -4.78
CA ARG A 55 -0.28 -11.15 -4.51
C ARG A 55 -1.38 -11.79 -5.35
N ALA A 56 -2.50 -11.09 -5.52
CA ALA A 56 -3.60 -11.57 -6.35
C ALA A 56 -3.17 -11.71 -7.82
N TYR A 57 -2.52 -10.71 -8.40
CA TYR A 57 -2.04 -10.77 -9.78
C TYR A 57 -0.95 -11.82 -9.99
N LEU A 58 -0.03 -11.98 -9.03
CA LEU A 58 0.98 -13.04 -9.09
C LEU A 58 0.34 -14.43 -9.01
N GLY A 59 -0.63 -14.63 -8.11
CA GLY A 59 -1.36 -15.90 -8.01
C GLY A 59 -2.14 -16.23 -9.28
N GLN A 60 -2.74 -15.22 -9.92
CA GLN A 60 -3.37 -15.38 -11.24
C GLN A 60 -2.36 -15.81 -12.30
N GLY A 61 -1.23 -15.12 -12.41
CA GLY A 61 -0.19 -15.44 -13.38
C GLY A 61 0.44 -16.83 -13.15
N GLU A 62 0.62 -17.23 -11.90
CA GLU A 62 1.08 -18.57 -11.54
C GLU A 62 0.08 -19.65 -11.99
N ALA A 63 -1.21 -19.44 -11.76
CA ALA A 63 -2.25 -20.37 -12.20
C ALA A 63 -2.31 -20.50 -13.73
N GLN A 64 -2.18 -19.38 -14.45
CA GLN A 64 -2.10 -19.38 -15.92
C GLN A 64 -0.89 -20.17 -16.41
N ALA A 65 0.29 -19.91 -15.83
CA ALA A 65 1.52 -20.62 -16.18
C ALA A 65 1.43 -22.13 -15.92
N GLN A 66 0.79 -22.56 -14.82
CA GLN A 66 0.54 -23.97 -14.52
C GLN A 66 -0.37 -24.65 -15.56
N CYS A 67 -1.32 -23.90 -16.12
CA CYS A 67 -2.18 -24.36 -17.22
C CYS A 67 -1.53 -24.25 -18.60
N GLY A 68 -0.30 -23.73 -18.71
CA GLY A 68 0.38 -23.48 -19.98
C GLY A 68 -0.14 -22.24 -20.74
N GLU A 69 -0.91 -21.38 -20.08
CA GLU A 69 -1.44 -20.15 -20.66
C GLU A 69 -0.36 -19.07 -20.65
N PHE A 70 0.37 -18.94 -21.75
CA PHE A 70 1.37 -17.90 -21.96
C PHE A 70 1.02 -17.03 -23.16
N VAL A 71 1.51 -15.79 -23.16
CA VAL A 71 1.46 -14.94 -24.35
C VAL A 71 2.52 -15.44 -25.33
N GLU A 72 2.07 -16.04 -26.43
CA GLU A 72 2.94 -16.41 -27.54
C GLU A 72 3.40 -15.16 -28.30
N ASN A 73 4.65 -15.19 -28.80
CA ASN A 73 5.22 -14.10 -29.61
C ASN A 73 5.16 -12.71 -28.94
N TYR A 74 5.40 -12.64 -27.64
CA TYR A 74 5.43 -11.38 -26.90
C TYR A 74 6.41 -10.37 -27.54
N SER A 75 5.89 -9.22 -27.98
CA SER A 75 6.66 -8.08 -28.51
C SER A 75 6.11 -6.80 -27.92
N ILE A 76 7.00 -5.99 -27.35
CA ILE A 76 6.66 -4.66 -26.83
C ILE A 76 6.21 -3.75 -27.98
N GLU A 77 6.84 -3.85 -29.15
CA GLU A 77 6.49 -3.08 -30.35
C GLU A 77 5.06 -3.40 -30.82
N ALA A 78 4.68 -4.68 -30.80
CA ALA A 78 3.31 -5.09 -31.15
C ALA A 78 2.28 -4.46 -30.20
N VAL A 79 2.52 -4.52 -28.89
CA VAL A 79 1.64 -3.93 -27.86
C VAL A 79 1.50 -2.42 -28.04
N ILE A 80 2.61 -1.71 -28.30
CA ILE A 80 2.57 -0.25 -28.55
C ILE A 80 1.76 0.05 -29.82
N SER A 81 2.01 -0.69 -30.91
CA SER A 81 1.32 -0.48 -32.19
C SER A 81 -0.18 -0.77 -32.13
N GLU A 82 -0.63 -1.63 -31.22
CA GLU A 82 -2.03 -1.92 -30.96
C GLU A 82 -2.69 -0.73 -30.26
N LEU A 83 -2.05 -0.22 -29.21
CA LEU A 83 -2.56 0.92 -28.44
C LEU A 83 -2.66 2.20 -29.27
N ASP A 84 -1.69 2.44 -30.15
CA ASP A 84 -1.69 3.59 -31.08
C ASP A 84 -2.80 3.50 -32.15
N ARG A 85 -3.36 2.30 -32.40
CA ARG A 85 -4.47 2.09 -33.35
C ARG A 85 -5.85 2.23 -32.71
N GLU A 86 -5.94 2.26 -31.38
CA GLU A 86 -7.19 2.47 -30.64
C GLU A 86 -7.50 3.96 -30.38
N ILE A 87 -6.63 4.87 -30.85
CA ILE A 87 -6.80 6.34 -30.82
C ILE A 87 -7.21 6.84 -32.21
#